data_AF-A0A7X7PLF0-F1
#
_entry.id   AF-A0A7X7PLF0-F1
#
_cell.length_a   1.000
_cell.length_b   1.000
_cell.length_c   1.000
_cell.angle_alpha   90.00
_cell.angle_beta   90.00
_cell.angle_gamma   90.00
#
_symmetry.space_group_name_H-M   'P 1'
#
loop_
_entity.id
_entity.type
_entity.pdbx_description
1 polymer ?
#
loop_
_entity_poly.entity_id
_entity_poly.type
_entity_poly.pdbx_seq_one_letter_code
_entity_poly.pdbx_strand_id
1 'polypeptide(L)' 'GYGYGLAGTPRAMVSRWMDSNLHRAKILDPRWRDIGVGRVTGTFRGIENVAIYTVDLGRRIR' A
#
# COMPACT_ATOMS: atom_id res chain seq x y z
N GLY A 1 -0.55 0.99 4.38
CA GLY A 1 -0.26 -0.27 5.11
C GLY A 1 1.14 -0.23 5.66
N TYR A 2 1.48 -1.03 6.68
CA TYR A 2 2.85 -1.08 7.22
C TYR A 2 3.28 -2.50 7.56
N GLY A 3 4.59 -2.74 7.63
CA GLY A 3 5.17 -4.01 8.05
C GLY A 3 6.68 -3.92 8.24
N TYR A 4 7.28 -4.89 8.92
CA TYR A 4 8.72 -4.98 9.17
C TYR A 4 9.23 -6.37 8.76
N GLY A 5 10.53 -6.54 8.56
CA GLY A 5 11.10 -7.80 8.06
C GLY A 5 10.43 -8.28 6.76
N LEU A 6 10.15 -9.58 6.66
CA LEU A 6 9.47 -10.17 5.48
C LEU A 6 8.07 -9.59 5.23
N ALA A 7 7.38 -9.21 6.31
CA ALA A 7 6.09 -8.56 6.29
C ALA A 7 6.13 -7.12 5.75
N GLY A 8 7.31 -6.49 5.70
CA GLY A 8 7.52 -5.15 5.17
C GLY A 8 7.91 -5.12 3.68
N THR A 9 7.95 -6.26 3.00
CA THR A 9 8.26 -6.31 1.57
C THR A 9 7.10 -5.78 0.72
N PRO A 10 7.36 -5.22 -0.48
CA PRO A 10 6.30 -4.78 -1.38
C PRO A 10 5.32 -5.91 -1.74
N ARG A 11 5.83 -7.12 -2.00
CA ARG A 11 5.01 -8.30 -2.32
C ARG A 11 4.06 -8.66 -1.17
N ALA A 12 4.57 -8.71 0.07
CA ALA A 12 3.74 -9.01 1.23
C ALA A 12 2.67 -7.92 1.46
N MET A 13 3.02 -6.64 1.24
CA MET A 13 2.07 -5.54 1.36
C MET A 13 0.93 -5.64 0.35
N VAL A 14 1.25 -5.84 -0.93
CA VAL A 14 0.24 -6.00 -1.98
C VAL A 14 -0.62 -7.25 -1.71
N SER A 15 -0.03 -8.38 -1.33
CA SER A 15 -0.77 -9.59 -0.97
C SER A 15 -1.80 -9.32 0.13
N ARG A 16 -1.41 -8.61 1.21
CA ARG A 16 -2.32 -8.25 2.30
C ARG A 16 -3.43 -7.29 1.87
N TRP A 17 -3.12 -6.33 0.99
CA TRP A 17 -4.15 -5.47 0.43
C TRP A 17 -5.14 -6.27 -0.43
N MET A 18 -4.67 -7.25 -1.20
CA MET A 18 -5.52 -8.11 -2.01
C MET A 18 -6.38 -9.06 -1.17
N ASP A 19 -5.89 -9.54 -0.03
CA ASP A 19 -6.69 -10.34 0.92
C ASP A 19 -7.78 -9.53 1.64
N SER A 20 -7.63 -8.20 1.71
CA SER A 20 -8.62 -7.32 2.33
C SER A 20 -9.69 -6.87 1.33
N ASN A 21 -10.95 -7.26 1.55
CA ASN A 21 -12.07 -6.88 0.67
C ASN A 21 -12.13 -5.37 0.37
N LEU A 22 -11.93 -4.52 1.38
CA LEU A 22 -11.98 -3.07 1.23
C LEU A 22 -10.83 -2.54 0.34
N HIS A 23 -9.61 -3.01 0.55
CA HIS A 23 -8.45 -2.55 -0.22
C HIS A 23 -8.48 -3.13 -1.65
N ARG A 24 -8.76 -4.43 -1.80
CA ARG A 24 -8.92 -5.09 -3.10
C ARG A 24 -9.97 -4.40 -3.97
N ALA A 25 -11.12 -4.04 -3.40
CA ALA A 25 -12.17 -3.34 -4.13
C ALA A 25 -11.73 -1.98 -4.66
N LYS A 26 -10.85 -1.26 -3.95
CA LYS A 26 -10.29 0.02 -4.42
C LYS A 26 -9.23 -0.19 -5.50
N ILE A 27 -8.30 -1.13 -5.28
CA ILE A 27 -7.20 -1.41 -6.22
C ILE A 27 -7.71 -1.92 -7.56
N LEU A 28 -8.71 -2.80 -7.56
CA LEU A 28 -9.28 -3.38 -8.78
C LEU A 28 -10.39 -2.53 -9.41
N ASP A 29 -10.69 -1.35 -8.87
CA ASP A 29 -11.75 -0.50 -9.40
C ASP A 29 -11.33 0.05 -10.77
N PRO A 30 -12.05 -0.32 -11.86
CA PRO A 30 -11.69 0.08 -13.21
C PRO A 30 -12.07 1.53 -13.50
N ARG A 31 -12.31 2.39 -12.50
CA ARG A 31 -12.43 3.85 -12.69
C ARG A 31 -11.09 4.57 -12.53
N TRP A 32 -10.14 3.97 -11.83
CA TRP A 32 -8.80 4.52 -11.64
C TRP A 32 -7.91 4.19 -12.84
N ARG A 33 -7.10 5.16 -13.27
CA ARG A 33 -6.20 5.05 -14.42
C ARG A 33 -4.77 5.44 -14.08
N ASP A 34 -4.58 6.08 -12.94
CA ASP A 34 -3.31 6.57 -12.45
C ASP A 34 -3.07 6.02 -11.05
N ILE A 35 -1.82 5.67 -10.74
CA ILE A 35 -1.40 5.14 -9.45
C ILE A 35 -0.12 5.84 -8.98
N GLY A 36 -0.14 6.34 -7.75
CA GLY A 36 1.05 6.76 -7.01
C GLY A 36 1.36 5.76 -5.89
N VAL A 37 2.64 5.48 -5.65
CA VAL A 37 3.08 4.62 -4.55
C VAL A 37 4.14 5.33 -3.74
N GLY A 38 3.85 5.53 -2.45
CA GLY A 38 4.80 6.06 -1.48
C GLY A 38 5.35 4.94 -0.59
N ARG A 39 6.64 4.99 -0.27
CA ARG A 39 7.26 4.12 0.73
C ARG A 39 8.25 4.89 1.59
N VAL A 40 8.15 4.71 2.90
CA VAL A 40 9.17 5.15 3.86
C VAL A 40 9.53 3.99 4.79
N THR A 41 10.76 3.96 5.27
CA THR A 41 11.21 3.02 6.31
C THR A 41 11.75 3.81 7.48
N GLY A 42 11.34 3.45 8.69
CA GLY A 42 11.79 4.12 9.91
C GLY A 42 11.16 3.51 11.16
N THR A 43 11.20 4.26 12.26
CA THR A 43 10.59 3.85 13.51
C THR A 43 9.11 4.20 13.53
N PHE A 44 8.25 3.21 13.71
CA PHE A 44 6.80 3.40 13.82
C PHE A 44 6.29 2.67 15.06
N ARG A 45 5.65 3.41 15.96
CA ARG A 45 5.12 2.87 17.23
C ARG A 45 6.16 2.12 18.07
N GLY A 46 7.38 2.65 18.14
CA GLY A 46 8.49 2.06 18.91
C GLY A 46 9.16 0.85 18.24
N ILE A 47 8.72 0.44 17.05
CA ILE A 47 9.35 -0.65 16.28
C ILE A 47 10.23 -0.03 15.20
N GLU A 48 11.51 -0.39 15.19
CA GLU A 48 12.46 0.04 14.16
C GLU A 48 12.27 -0.71 12.84
N ASN A 49 12.82 -0.15 11.75
CA ASN A 49 12.81 -0.77 10.42
C ASN A 49 11.40 -1.14 9.90
N VAL A 50 10.38 -0.38 10.29
CA VAL A 50 9.02 -0.52 9.76
C VAL A 50 8.93 0.20 8.42
N ALA A 51 8.53 -0.53 7.39
CA ALA A 51 8.16 0.02 6.10
C ALA A 51 6.67 0.39 6.09
N ILE A 52 6.38 1.67 5.83
CA ILE A 52 5.02 2.18 5.61
C ILE A 52 4.85 2.43 4.11
N TYR A 53 3.71 2.01 3.58
CA TYR A 53 3.32 2.15 2.19
C TYR A 53 1.99 2.88 2.06
N THR A 54 1.91 3.78 1.08
CA THR A 54 0.65 4.35 0.58
C THR A 54 0.44 3.95 -0.87
N VAL A 55 -0.82 3.86 -1.27
CA VAL A 55 -1.21 3.76 -2.67
C VAL A 55 -2.32 4.77 -2.92
N ASP A 56 -2.09 5.64 -3.88
CA ASP A 56 -2.97 6.76 -4.22
C ASP A 56 -3.53 6.49 -5.62
N LEU A 57 -4.85 6.30 -5.69
CA LEU A 57 -5.54 5.92 -6.90
C LEU A 57 -6.30 7.11 -7.46
N GLY A 58 -6.04 7.43 -8.73
CA GLY A 58 -6.59 8.61 -9.36
C GLY A 58 -7.01 8.36 -10.80
N ARG A 59 -7.66 9.36 -11.37
CA ARG A 59 -7.86 9.49 -12.80
C ARG A 59 -7.78 10.97 -13.16
N ARG A 60 -7.12 11.31 -14.26
CA ARG A 60 -7.22 12.67 -14.82
C ARG A 60 -8.67 12.96 -15.24
N ILE A 61 -9.18 14.12 -14.84
CA ILE A 61 -10.46 14.69 -15.28
C ILE A 61 -10.15 15.99 -16.02
N ARG A 62 -10.70 16.12 -17.23
CA ARG A 62 -10.54 17.29 -18.09
C ARG A 62 -11.67 18.28 -17.83
#